data_AF-A0A7C8J6L5-F1
#
_entry.id   AF-A0A7C8J6L5-F1
#
_cell.length_a   1.000
_cell.length_b   1.000
_cell.length_c   1.000
_cell.angle_alpha   90.00
_cell.angle_beta   90.00
_cell.angle_gamma   90.00
#
_symmetry.space_group_name_H-M   'P 1'
#
loop_
_entity.id
_entity.type
_entity.pdbx_description
1 polymer ?
#
loop_
_entity_poly.entity_id
_entity_poly.type
_entity_poly.pdbx_seq_one_letter_code
_entity_poly.pdbx_strand_id
1 'polypeptide(L)'
;MSDGSSPAPELVFVGQKPFEAFGALGDLELEFEKAEIEVLKYQIKTTAPLYERRNPLTSQIPEFWPTVLEATPDFDQHVTPKDVPAFATITSLNIIRPNPEEPRDFIIELGFDKERNQWFEDDVIRKQFWWRGVEGVWSGLVSEPVEIRWKHNKDLSDGETKRVYDEWKAKKEEKEGKGKGKGKGKGKETTTSSSSTTTTKSGEEEEKKNKKASLEERLKGGQPSFFTWFAWVGRGTEWGIDGNPVEEVEEDEDEDEDDQGNDLFNHGDELALTIADDVYPNAIKYFLETIAGQGEFDSDMSVSEEGDEEDDGEEEEEEEEEEEDDEDDGIGSSRTKRFGATVESEDEDEEDGGNKRRKRVKK
;
A
#
# COMPACT_ATOMS: atom_id res chain seq x y z
N MET A 1 -37.68 -20.66 36.34
CA MET A 1 -36.62 -21.07 37.29
C MET A 1 -36.07 -22.40 36.80
N SER A 2 -34.74 -22.60 36.88
CA SER A 2 -33.99 -23.65 36.16
C SER A 2 -34.38 -23.71 34.68
N ASP A 3 -33.75 -22.96 33.77
CA ASP A 3 -32.29 -22.82 33.61
C ASP A 3 -31.58 -24.17 33.64
N GLY A 4 -30.95 -24.50 32.52
CA GLY A 4 -30.41 -25.81 32.19
C GLY A 4 -29.16 -25.66 31.33
N SER A 5 -28.31 -24.68 31.68
CA SER A 5 -26.98 -24.53 31.10
C SER A 5 -26.21 -25.86 31.24
N SER A 6 -25.99 -26.53 30.11
CA SER A 6 -25.07 -27.67 30.04
C SER A 6 -23.66 -27.12 29.89
N PRO A 7 -22.72 -27.42 30.80
CA PRO A 7 -21.35 -26.97 30.64
C PRO A 7 -20.75 -27.55 29.35
N ALA A 8 -19.90 -26.75 28.68
CA ALA A 8 -19.10 -27.24 27.57
C ALA A 8 -18.18 -28.39 28.02
N PRO A 9 -17.89 -29.38 27.16
CA PRO A 9 -17.05 -30.51 27.52
C PRO A 9 -15.61 -30.07 27.80
N GLU A 10 -15.16 -30.23 29.04
CA GLU A 10 -13.79 -29.97 29.46
C GLU A 10 -12.82 -30.92 28.72
N LEU A 11 -11.87 -30.35 27.96
CA LEU A 11 -10.93 -31.11 27.11
C LEU A 11 -9.81 -31.73 27.95
N VAL A 12 -10.12 -32.86 28.60
CA VAL A 12 -9.17 -33.63 29.41
C VAL A 12 -8.18 -34.40 28.50
N PHE A 13 -7.09 -33.74 28.10
CA PHE A 13 -6.00 -34.36 27.35
C PHE A 13 -5.17 -35.31 28.23
N VAL A 14 -5.16 -36.60 27.89
CA VAL A 14 -4.41 -37.65 28.62
C VAL A 14 -3.17 -38.07 27.83
N GLY A 15 -2.04 -37.40 28.07
CA GLY A 15 -0.71 -37.72 27.51
C GLY A 15 0.02 -36.52 26.92
N GLN A 16 1.30 -36.68 26.57
CA GLN A 16 2.09 -35.62 25.91
C GLN A 16 1.75 -35.45 24.41
N LYS A 17 1.34 -36.54 23.75
CA LYS A 17 1.09 -36.60 22.29
C LYS A 17 0.16 -35.51 21.72
N PRO A 18 -0.91 -35.08 22.40
CA PRO A 18 -1.73 -33.97 21.89
C PRO A 18 -0.96 -32.65 21.85
N PHE A 19 -0.12 -32.38 22.85
CA PHE A 19 0.69 -31.16 22.92
C PHE A 19 1.81 -31.16 21.87
N GLU A 20 2.43 -32.33 21.65
CA GLU A 20 3.39 -32.56 20.55
C GLU A 20 2.73 -32.31 19.18
N ALA A 21 1.47 -32.72 18.99
CA ALA A 21 0.72 -32.48 17.77
C ALA A 21 0.30 -31.00 17.60
N PHE A 22 -0.08 -30.29 18.67
CA PHE A 22 -0.37 -28.85 18.59
C PHE A 22 0.85 -28.01 18.20
N GLY A 23 2.04 -28.35 18.70
CA GLY A 23 3.29 -27.71 18.27
C GLY A 23 3.54 -27.92 16.78
N ALA A 24 3.50 -29.17 16.32
CA ALA A 24 3.71 -29.52 14.91
C ALA A 24 2.63 -28.94 13.95
N LEU A 25 1.43 -28.64 14.43
CA LEU A 25 0.43 -27.90 13.67
C LEU A 25 0.81 -26.42 13.56
N GLY A 26 1.28 -25.78 14.63
CA GLY A 26 1.78 -24.40 14.57
C GLY A 26 2.98 -24.23 13.63
N ASP A 27 3.92 -25.17 13.65
CA ASP A 27 5.03 -25.20 12.68
C ASP A 27 4.53 -25.31 11.22
N LEU A 28 3.46 -26.09 11.00
CA LEU A 28 2.87 -26.31 9.67
C LEU A 28 2.04 -25.12 9.16
N GLU A 29 1.29 -24.43 10.02
CA GLU A 29 0.63 -23.15 9.65
C GLU A 29 1.67 -22.11 9.20
N LEU A 30 2.81 -22.05 9.89
CA LEU A 30 3.96 -21.22 9.49
C LEU A 30 4.62 -21.69 8.18
N GLU A 31 4.47 -22.93 7.75
CA GLU A 31 4.88 -23.38 6.41
C GLU A 31 3.84 -23.00 5.34
N PHE A 32 2.55 -23.05 5.66
CA PHE A 32 1.47 -22.62 4.76
C PHE A 32 1.53 -21.11 4.45
N GLU A 33 1.67 -20.23 5.45
CA GLU A 33 1.77 -18.77 5.18
C GLU A 33 2.94 -18.46 4.22
N LYS A 34 4.09 -19.12 4.42
CA LYS A 34 5.26 -18.96 3.53
C LYS A 34 4.96 -19.43 2.10
N ALA A 35 4.23 -20.53 1.95
CA ALA A 35 3.83 -21.04 0.63
C ALA A 35 2.85 -20.09 -0.07
N GLU A 36 1.86 -19.55 0.64
CA GLU A 36 0.91 -18.56 0.10
C GLU A 36 1.60 -17.26 -0.34
N ILE A 37 2.61 -16.80 0.41
CA ILE A 37 3.41 -15.62 0.07
C ILE A 37 4.23 -15.84 -1.21
N GLU A 38 4.84 -17.01 -1.41
CA GLU A 38 5.57 -17.31 -2.64
C GLU A 38 4.63 -17.52 -3.84
N VAL A 39 3.42 -18.07 -3.63
CA VAL A 39 2.36 -18.12 -4.66
C VAL A 39 1.94 -16.70 -5.07
N LEU A 40 1.73 -15.79 -4.12
CA LEU A 40 1.36 -14.40 -4.40
C LEU A 40 2.50 -13.66 -5.15
N LYS A 41 3.77 -13.85 -4.76
CA LYS A 41 4.92 -13.33 -5.52
C LYS A 41 4.94 -13.84 -6.96
N TYR A 42 4.68 -15.13 -7.18
CA TYR A 42 4.60 -15.71 -8.52
C TYR A 42 3.43 -15.14 -9.34
N GLN A 43 2.25 -14.99 -8.74
CA GLN A 43 1.08 -14.37 -9.36
C GLN A 43 1.36 -12.92 -9.78
N ILE A 44 1.95 -12.11 -8.90
CA ILE A 44 2.32 -10.71 -9.20
C ILE A 44 3.31 -10.64 -10.36
N LYS A 45 4.39 -11.44 -10.30
CA LYS A 45 5.40 -11.52 -11.36
C LYS A 45 4.80 -11.87 -12.73
N THR A 46 3.84 -12.80 -12.75
CA THR A 46 3.21 -13.30 -13.97
C THR A 46 2.15 -12.34 -14.52
N THR A 47 1.41 -11.65 -13.65
CA THR A 47 0.32 -10.75 -14.03
C THR A 47 0.76 -9.31 -14.32
N ALA A 48 1.91 -8.86 -13.82
CA ALA A 48 2.46 -7.53 -14.08
C ALA A 48 2.48 -7.14 -15.59
N PRO A 49 3.08 -7.92 -16.52
CA PRO A 49 3.06 -7.60 -17.96
C PRO A 49 1.69 -7.76 -18.63
N LEU A 50 0.68 -8.28 -17.92
CA LEU A 50 -0.72 -8.27 -18.35
C LEU A 50 -1.35 -6.92 -17.97
N TYR A 51 -1.15 -6.47 -16.74
CA TYR A 51 -1.63 -5.17 -16.25
C TYR A 51 -0.99 -3.98 -16.99
N GLU A 52 0.32 -4.03 -17.28
CA GLU A 52 1.01 -3.01 -18.10
C GLU A 52 0.38 -2.84 -19.49
N ARG A 53 -0.08 -3.93 -20.12
CA ARG A 53 -0.78 -3.89 -21.41
C ARG A 53 -2.25 -3.49 -21.26
N ARG A 54 -2.91 -3.90 -20.18
CA ARG A 54 -4.34 -3.68 -19.94
C ARG A 54 -4.68 -2.25 -19.53
N ASN A 55 -3.94 -1.66 -18.59
CA ASN A 55 -4.35 -0.41 -17.96
C ASN A 55 -4.37 0.79 -18.93
N PRO A 56 -3.49 0.88 -19.95
CA PRO A 56 -3.64 1.85 -21.04
C PRO A 56 -4.89 1.64 -21.91
N LEU A 57 -5.41 0.40 -22.03
CA LEU A 57 -6.62 0.11 -22.79
C LEU A 57 -7.88 0.50 -22.00
N THR A 58 -7.97 0.14 -20.72
CA THR A 58 -9.12 0.52 -19.88
C THR A 58 -9.24 2.04 -19.72
N SER A 59 -8.11 2.74 -19.67
CA SER A 59 -8.06 4.22 -19.62
C SER A 59 -8.51 4.92 -20.92
N GLN A 60 -8.70 4.19 -22.03
CA GLN A 60 -9.23 4.72 -23.29
C GLN A 60 -10.75 4.51 -23.44
N ILE A 61 -11.37 3.72 -22.58
CA ILE A 61 -12.79 3.38 -22.64
C ILE A 61 -13.56 4.35 -21.72
N PRO A 62 -14.46 5.20 -22.25
CA PRO A 62 -15.23 6.14 -21.42
C PRO A 62 -16.07 5.41 -20.36
N GLU A 63 -16.14 6.00 -19.16
CA GLU A 63 -16.86 5.46 -17.99
C GLU A 63 -16.47 4.03 -17.53
N PHE A 64 -15.41 3.42 -18.07
CA PHE A 64 -15.02 2.03 -17.74
C PHE A 64 -14.93 1.77 -16.23
N TRP A 65 -14.10 2.54 -15.52
CA TRP A 65 -13.92 2.36 -14.08
C TRP A 65 -15.18 2.74 -13.26
N PRO A 66 -15.90 3.84 -13.55
CA PRO A 66 -17.23 4.09 -12.99
C PRO A 66 -18.18 2.89 -13.11
N THR A 67 -18.32 2.30 -14.32
CA THR A 67 -19.18 1.14 -14.57
C THR A 67 -18.70 -0.10 -13.82
N VAL A 68 -17.40 -0.37 -13.76
CA VAL A 68 -16.83 -1.48 -12.99
C VAL A 68 -17.12 -1.35 -11.49
N LEU A 69 -17.00 -0.15 -10.94
CA LEU A 69 -17.23 0.12 -9.52
C LEU A 69 -18.73 0.05 -9.17
N GLU A 70 -19.63 0.50 -10.06
CA GLU A 70 -21.08 0.33 -9.90
C GLU A 70 -21.54 -1.13 -10.05
N ALA A 71 -20.83 -1.93 -10.86
CA ALA A 71 -21.11 -3.35 -11.07
C ALA A 71 -20.45 -4.30 -10.04
N THR A 72 -19.61 -3.77 -9.15
CA THR A 72 -18.95 -4.55 -8.09
C THR A 72 -19.97 -4.87 -6.98
N PRO A 73 -20.15 -6.13 -6.58
CA PRO A 73 -21.02 -6.50 -5.45
C PRO A 73 -20.64 -5.76 -4.16
N ASP A 74 -21.66 -5.27 -3.45
CA ASP A 74 -21.57 -4.60 -2.14
C ASP A 74 -20.70 -3.33 -2.06
N PHE A 75 -20.07 -2.91 -3.17
CA PHE A 75 -19.29 -1.67 -3.24
C PHE A 75 -20.16 -0.42 -3.08
N ASP A 76 -21.43 -0.48 -3.49
CA ASP A 76 -22.42 0.59 -3.34
C ASP A 76 -22.68 0.94 -1.87
N GLN A 77 -22.53 -0.01 -0.94
CA GLN A 77 -22.67 0.20 0.50
C GLN A 77 -21.67 1.25 1.05
N HIS A 78 -20.54 1.44 0.37
CA HIS A 78 -19.47 2.38 0.73
C HIS A 78 -19.56 3.75 0.03
N VAL A 79 -20.52 3.96 -0.88
CA VAL A 79 -20.59 5.13 -1.77
C VAL A 79 -21.88 5.92 -1.55
N THR A 80 -21.77 7.20 -1.20
CA THR A 80 -22.97 8.06 -1.03
C THR A 80 -23.38 8.72 -2.35
N PRO A 81 -24.65 9.16 -2.50
CA PRO A 81 -25.07 9.96 -3.65
C PRO A 81 -24.33 11.31 -3.82
N LYS A 82 -23.56 11.77 -2.82
CA LYS A 82 -22.65 12.92 -2.96
C LYS A 82 -21.41 12.59 -3.80
N ASP A 83 -20.99 11.32 -3.80
CA ASP A 83 -19.70 10.86 -4.32
C ASP A 83 -19.78 10.49 -5.81
N VAL A 84 -20.93 9.98 -6.27
CA VAL A 84 -21.18 9.56 -7.66
C VAL A 84 -20.67 10.55 -8.73
N PRO A 85 -20.84 11.89 -8.61
CA PRO A 85 -20.33 12.84 -9.60
C PRO A 85 -18.80 12.92 -9.67
N ALA A 86 -18.09 12.61 -8.57
CA ALA A 86 -16.63 12.54 -8.54
C ALA A 86 -16.14 11.17 -9.06
N PHE A 87 -16.86 10.09 -8.70
CA PHE A 87 -16.63 8.74 -9.24
C PHE A 87 -16.73 8.71 -10.76
N ALA A 88 -17.75 9.35 -11.33
CA ALA A 88 -17.91 9.59 -12.78
C ALA A 88 -16.84 10.53 -13.38
N THR A 89 -15.68 10.68 -12.75
CA THR A 89 -14.47 11.25 -13.36
C THR A 89 -13.24 10.35 -13.21
N ILE A 90 -13.35 9.15 -12.64
CA ILE A 90 -12.25 8.17 -12.56
C ILE A 90 -11.93 7.66 -13.96
N THR A 91 -10.68 7.85 -14.39
CA THR A 91 -10.14 7.38 -15.68
C THR A 91 -9.22 6.17 -15.54
N SER A 92 -8.63 5.98 -14.36
CA SER A 92 -7.80 4.81 -14.06
C SER A 92 -7.90 4.38 -12.60
N LEU A 93 -7.84 3.07 -12.37
CA LEU A 93 -7.59 2.46 -11.06
C LEU A 93 -6.42 1.50 -11.25
N ASN A 94 -5.35 1.68 -10.48
CA ASN A 94 -4.14 0.86 -10.53
C ASN A 94 -3.81 0.30 -9.14
N ILE A 95 -3.36 -0.97 -9.09
CA ILE A 95 -2.76 -1.58 -7.90
C ILE A 95 -1.26 -1.72 -8.15
N ILE A 96 -0.46 -1.06 -7.31
CA ILE A 96 1.00 -1.09 -7.35
C ILE A 96 1.46 -1.83 -6.10
N ARG A 97 2.26 -2.90 -6.25
CA ARG A 97 2.84 -3.64 -5.12
C ARG A 97 4.35 -3.34 -5.07
N PRO A 98 4.79 -2.35 -4.26
CA PRO A 98 6.16 -1.83 -4.32
C PRO A 98 7.17 -2.67 -3.52
N ASN A 99 6.70 -3.58 -2.67
CA ASN A 99 7.52 -4.42 -1.80
C ASN A 99 7.58 -5.85 -2.37
N PRO A 100 8.75 -6.34 -2.82
CA PRO A 100 8.88 -7.70 -3.34
C PRO A 100 8.99 -8.77 -2.24
N GLU A 101 9.30 -8.37 -1.01
CA GLU A 101 9.47 -9.29 0.12
C GLU A 101 8.14 -9.55 0.84
N GLU A 102 7.37 -8.49 1.09
CA GLU A 102 5.99 -8.56 1.59
C GLU A 102 5.00 -8.16 0.47
N PRO A 103 4.55 -9.12 -0.36
CA PRO A 103 3.66 -8.85 -1.50
C PRO A 103 2.23 -8.44 -1.11
N ARG A 104 1.87 -8.51 0.17
CA ARG A 104 0.62 -7.99 0.71
C ARG A 104 0.66 -6.47 0.95
N ASP A 105 1.83 -5.83 0.86
CA ASP A 105 1.93 -4.36 0.79
C ASP A 105 1.51 -3.84 -0.61
N PHE A 106 0.53 -2.94 -0.68
CA PHE A 106 0.04 -2.39 -1.95
C PHE A 106 -0.34 -0.90 -1.87
N ILE A 107 -0.44 -0.27 -3.05
CA ILE A 107 -0.91 1.10 -3.23
C ILE A 107 -2.11 1.05 -4.18
N ILE A 108 -3.25 1.57 -3.74
CA ILE A 108 -4.39 1.87 -4.60
C ILE A 108 -4.18 3.28 -5.16
N GLU A 109 -4.12 3.39 -6.48
CA GLU A 109 -3.99 4.64 -7.23
C GLU A 109 -5.28 4.89 -8.03
N LEU A 110 -5.96 6.01 -7.77
CA LEU A 110 -7.09 6.50 -8.56
C LEU A 110 -6.66 7.71 -9.39
N GLY A 111 -6.78 7.61 -10.71
CA GLY A 111 -6.60 8.72 -11.65
C GLY A 111 -7.94 9.31 -12.08
N PHE A 112 -8.00 10.63 -12.22
CA PHE A 112 -9.19 11.40 -12.54
C PHE A 112 -9.02 12.21 -13.84
N ASP A 113 -10.12 12.40 -14.57
CA ASP A 113 -10.19 13.23 -15.78
C ASP A 113 -9.91 14.70 -15.43
N LYS A 114 -8.92 15.31 -16.08
CA LYS A 114 -8.41 16.65 -15.75
C LYS A 114 -9.40 17.78 -16.04
N GLU A 115 -10.32 17.59 -16.99
CA GLU A 115 -11.30 18.59 -17.41
C GLU A 115 -12.62 18.45 -16.65
N ARG A 116 -13.02 17.22 -16.32
CA ARG A 116 -14.23 16.90 -15.55
C ARG A 116 -14.01 16.98 -14.03
N ASN A 117 -12.81 16.74 -13.52
CA ASN A 117 -12.49 16.76 -12.09
C ASN A 117 -12.71 18.15 -11.49
N GLN A 118 -13.83 18.32 -10.79
CA GLN A 118 -14.16 19.53 -10.06
C GLN A 118 -13.84 19.45 -8.55
N TRP A 119 -13.30 18.33 -8.05
CA TRP A 119 -13.21 18.06 -6.60
C TRP A 119 -11.80 18.16 -6.02
N PHE A 120 -10.78 17.76 -6.77
CA PHE A 120 -9.41 17.63 -6.27
C PHE A 120 -8.45 18.54 -7.04
N GLU A 121 -7.48 19.15 -6.37
CA GLU A 121 -6.35 19.82 -7.06
C GLU A 121 -5.46 18.82 -7.80
N ASP A 122 -5.39 17.58 -7.30
CA ASP A 122 -4.65 16.48 -7.90
C ASP A 122 -5.47 15.74 -8.97
N ASP A 123 -4.79 15.33 -10.04
CA ASP A 123 -5.34 14.42 -11.06
C ASP A 123 -5.21 12.95 -10.65
N VAL A 124 -4.44 12.65 -9.60
CA VAL A 124 -4.16 11.28 -9.12
C VAL A 124 -4.10 11.28 -7.59
N ILE A 125 -4.87 10.42 -6.94
CA ILE A 125 -4.82 10.19 -5.49
C ILE A 125 -4.31 8.76 -5.24
N ARG A 126 -3.40 8.60 -4.28
CA ARG A 126 -2.83 7.31 -3.89
C ARG A 126 -3.04 7.06 -2.40
N LYS A 127 -3.46 5.84 -2.04
CA LYS A 127 -3.45 5.34 -0.67
C LYS A 127 -2.61 4.08 -0.58
N GLN A 128 -1.66 4.07 0.36
CA GLN A 128 -0.79 2.92 0.61
C GLN A 128 -1.32 2.10 1.78
N PHE A 129 -1.25 0.78 1.62
CA PHE A 129 -1.62 -0.23 2.59
C PHE A 129 -0.42 -1.14 2.84
N TRP A 130 -0.28 -1.57 4.08
CA TRP A 130 0.78 -2.44 4.53
C TRP A 130 0.18 -3.60 5.32
N TRP A 131 0.61 -4.83 5.06
CA TRP A 131 0.20 -5.97 5.86
C TRP A 131 1.12 -6.11 7.07
N ARG A 132 0.59 -5.94 8.29
CA ARG A 132 1.39 -5.99 9.51
C ARG A 132 0.76 -6.93 10.53
N GLY A 133 1.56 -7.34 11.50
CA GLY A 133 1.12 -8.23 12.55
C GLY A 133 2.19 -8.46 13.60
N VAL A 134 1.75 -9.01 14.73
CA VAL A 134 2.56 -9.44 15.86
C VAL A 134 2.28 -10.93 16.07
N GLU A 135 3.33 -11.74 16.05
CA GLU A 135 3.26 -13.21 16.06
C GLU A 135 2.37 -13.73 17.20
N GLY A 136 1.31 -14.47 16.86
CA GLY A 136 0.37 -15.04 17.82
C GLY A 136 -0.58 -14.04 18.51
N VAL A 137 -0.60 -12.76 18.11
CA VAL A 137 -1.45 -11.71 18.71
C VAL A 137 -2.46 -11.15 17.71
N TRP A 138 -1.99 -10.59 16.59
CA TRP A 138 -2.84 -9.92 15.59
C TRP A 138 -2.14 -9.83 14.23
N SER A 139 -2.90 -9.81 13.14
CA SER A 139 -2.43 -9.38 11.83
C SER A 139 -3.56 -8.77 10.99
N GLY A 140 -3.21 -7.89 10.05
CA GLY A 140 -4.16 -7.21 9.17
C GLY A 140 -3.52 -6.08 8.35
N LEU A 141 -4.36 -5.30 7.65
CA LEU A 141 -3.91 -4.12 6.92
C LEU A 141 -3.86 -2.87 7.81
N VAL A 142 -2.78 -2.09 7.66
CA VAL A 142 -2.64 -0.72 8.18
C VAL A 142 -2.38 0.27 7.05
N SER A 143 -2.67 1.56 7.28
CA SER A 143 -2.50 2.64 6.32
C SER A 143 -2.15 3.97 7.01
N GLU A 144 -1.69 4.96 6.24
CA GLU A 144 -1.57 6.36 6.67
C GLU A 144 -2.72 7.18 6.05
N PRO A 145 -3.18 8.26 6.72
CA PRO A 145 -4.21 9.13 6.16
C PRO A 145 -3.63 9.94 4.99
N VAL A 146 -4.39 10.09 3.92
CA VAL A 146 -3.96 10.78 2.70
C VAL A 146 -4.46 12.23 2.68
N GLU A 147 -3.57 13.19 2.39
CA GLU A 147 -3.93 14.60 2.22
C GLU A 147 -4.72 14.80 0.91
N ILE A 148 -6.06 14.78 0.99
CA ILE A 148 -6.89 15.17 -0.15
C ILE A 148 -6.91 16.69 -0.26
N ARG A 149 -6.30 17.21 -1.33
CA ARG A 149 -6.33 18.64 -1.67
C ARG A 149 -7.64 19.01 -2.38
N TRP A 150 -8.69 19.23 -1.58
CA TRP A 150 -10.01 19.61 -2.07
C TRP A 150 -10.03 21.00 -2.72
N LYS A 151 -10.64 21.09 -3.92
CA LYS A 151 -11.00 22.36 -4.57
C LYS A 151 -12.00 23.15 -3.70
N HIS A 152 -12.06 24.47 -3.90
CA HIS A 152 -12.85 25.37 -3.03
C HIS A 152 -14.35 25.00 -3.00
N ASN A 153 -14.87 24.74 -1.79
CA ASN A 153 -16.24 24.28 -1.50
C ASN A 153 -16.63 22.96 -2.20
N LYS A 154 -15.67 22.04 -2.37
CA LYS A 154 -15.87 20.73 -3.02
C LYS A 154 -15.51 19.53 -2.13
N ASP A 155 -15.19 19.77 -0.86
CA ASP A 155 -14.98 18.74 0.14
C ASP A 155 -16.26 17.91 0.38
N LEU A 156 -16.19 16.61 0.07
CA LEU A 156 -17.28 15.65 0.28
C LEU A 156 -17.22 14.97 1.65
N SER A 157 -16.07 15.03 2.33
CA SER A 157 -15.82 14.48 3.66
C SER A 157 -16.30 15.39 4.81
N ASP A 158 -16.98 16.49 4.48
CA ASP A 158 -17.49 17.50 5.42
C ASP A 158 -16.40 18.09 6.36
N GLY A 159 -15.12 18.00 5.99
CA GLY A 159 -13.94 18.48 6.71
C GLY A 159 -13.09 17.39 7.39
N GLU A 160 -13.59 16.16 7.48
CA GLU A 160 -12.99 15.10 8.31
C GLU A 160 -11.66 14.57 7.78
N THR A 161 -11.51 14.42 6.46
CA THR A 161 -10.25 13.93 5.85
C THR A 161 -9.07 14.82 6.22
N LYS A 162 -9.26 16.14 6.14
CA LYS A 162 -8.27 17.12 6.54
C LYS A 162 -8.00 17.08 8.05
N ARG A 163 -9.04 17.01 8.89
CA ARG A 163 -8.88 16.97 10.36
C ARG A 163 -8.00 15.80 10.78
N VAL A 164 -8.30 14.59 10.29
CA VAL A 164 -7.51 13.39 10.63
C VAL A 164 -6.08 13.51 10.12
N TYR A 165 -5.87 14.01 8.89
CA TYR A 165 -4.53 14.23 8.35
C TYR A 165 -3.72 15.23 9.17
N ASP A 166 -4.29 16.39 9.52
CA ASP A 166 -3.61 17.42 10.32
C ASP A 166 -3.28 16.90 11.75
N GLU A 167 -4.19 16.15 12.39
CA GLU A 167 -3.96 15.52 13.70
C GLU A 167 -2.86 14.44 13.65
N TRP A 168 -2.88 13.57 12.64
CA TRP A 168 -1.85 12.54 12.42
C TRP A 168 -0.48 13.16 12.12
N LYS A 169 -0.43 14.20 11.29
CA LYS A 169 0.79 14.91 10.92
C LYS A 169 1.44 15.57 12.13
N ALA A 170 0.64 16.23 12.97
CA ALA A 170 1.12 16.80 14.23
C ALA A 170 1.72 15.73 15.16
N LYS A 171 1.08 14.56 15.31
CA LYS A 171 1.63 13.42 16.07
C LYS A 171 2.96 12.92 15.49
N LYS A 172 3.08 12.83 14.15
CA LYS A 172 4.30 12.37 13.45
C LYS A 172 5.45 13.37 13.62
N GLU A 173 5.19 14.66 13.43
CA GLU A 173 6.17 15.75 13.65
C GLU A 173 6.62 15.85 15.13
N GLU A 174 5.75 15.60 16.12
CA GLU A 174 6.15 15.55 17.53
C GLU A 174 7.10 14.37 17.83
N LYS A 175 6.78 13.17 17.33
CA LYS A 175 7.62 11.96 17.51
C LYS A 175 9.02 12.17 16.89
N GLU A 176 9.09 12.69 15.67
CA GLU A 176 10.37 13.05 15.03
C GLU A 176 11.13 14.18 15.77
N GLY A 177 10.39 15.13 16.35
CA GLY A 177 10.95 16.21 17.16
C GLY A 177 11.64 15.73 18.43
N LYS A 178 10.98 14.83 19.20
CA LYS A 178 11.53 14.22 20.43
C LYS A 178 12.88 13.51 20.17
N GLY A 179 13.02 12.84 19.03
CA GLY A 179 14.23 12.08 18.65
C GLY A 179 15.53 12.91 18.59
N LYS A 180 15.47 14.21 18.31
CA LYS A 180 16.66 15.10 18.23
C LYS A 180 17.08 15.71 19.59
N GLY A 181 16.38 15.37 20.68
CA GLY A 181 16.45 16.11 21.95
C GLY A 181 17.54 15.72 22.97
N LYS A 182 18.30 14.63 22.82
CA LYS A 182 19.20 14.10 23.88
C LYS A 182 20.54 14.85 24.06
N GLY A 183 20.50 16.19 23.96
CA GLY A 183 21.61 17.12 24.18
C GLY A 183 21.85 17.45 25.66
N LYS A 184 22.98 16.94 26.20
CA LYS A 184 23.36 16.96 27.63
C LYS A 184 23.41 18.37 28.26
N GLY A 185 22.39 18.77 29.03
CA GLY A 185 22.34 20.03 29.78
C GLY A 185 22.02 19.85 31.28
N LYS A 186 22.86 20.38 32.18
CA LYS A 186 22.60 20.36 33.64
C LYS A 186 21.64 21.50 34.03
N GLY A 187 20.57 21.18 34.75
CA GLY A 187 19.55 22.15 35.15
C GLY A 187 19.87 23.00 36.38
N LYS A 188 18.85 23.73 36.87
CA LYS A 188 18.77 24.29 38.22
C LYS A 188 17.31 24.47 38.64
N GLU A 189 17.07 24.47 39.95
CA GLU A 189 15.76 24.53 40.62
C GLU A 189 15.01 25.87 40.48
N THR A 190 13.67 25.77 40.57
CA THR A 190 12.71 26.70 41.20
C THR A 190 12.90 28.22 41.14
N THR A 191 11.84 28.91 40.70
CA THR A 191 11.11 29.85 41.57
C THR A 191 9.66 29.99 41.10
N THR A 192 8.71 29.93 42.03
CA THR A 192 7.33 30.38 41.80
C THR A 192 7.28 31.91 41.74
N SER A 193 6.58 32.46 40.75
CA SER A 193 6.19 33.88 40.70
C SER A 193 5.05 34.07 39.72
N SER A 194 3.84 34.26 40.24
CA SER A 194 2.66 34.62 39.45
C SER A 194 2.69 36.10 39.07
N SER A 195 2.53 36.39 37.78
CA SER A 195 2.22 37.73 37.29
C SER A 195 1.39 37.64 36.02
N SER A 196 0.35 38.47 35.93
CA SER A 196 -0.61 38.48 34.83
C SER A 196 -0.12 39.30 33.63
N THR A 197 -0.24 38.75 32.43
CA THR A 197 -0.43 39.55 31.20
C THR A 197 -1.42 38.84 30.27
N THR A 198 -2.31 39.61 29.65
CA THR A 198 -3.38 39.13 28.78
C THR A 198 -2.94 38.99 27.32
N THR A 199 -3.13 37.81 26.71
CA THR A 199 -3.15 37.62 25.25
C THR A 199 -4.04 36.43 24.86
N THR A 200 -4.95 36.67 23.91
CA THR A 200 -5.51 35.70 22.94
C THR A 200 -5.90 34.29 23.44
N LYS A 201 -6.97 34.20 24.24
CA LYS A 201 -7.84 33.02 24.24
C LYS A 201 -8.85 33.14 23.08
N SER A 202 -8.63 32.44 21.97
CA SER A 202 -9.60 32.35 20.85
C SER A 202 -9.37 31.20 19.85
N GLY A 203 -8.50 30.22 20.15
CA GLY A 203 -8.27 29.03 19.30
C GLY A 203 -8.72 27.75 20.00
N GLU A 204 -8.07 27.44 21.13
CA GLU A 204 -8.29 26.19 21.89
C GLU A 204 -9.74 25.88 22.30
N GLU A 205 -10.62 26.89 22.38
CA GLU A 205 -12.02 26.72 22.79
C GLU A 205 -12.95 26.32 21.64
N GLU A 206 -12.50 26.39 20.38
CA GLU A 206 -13.21 25.78 19.23
C GLU A 206 -12.71 24.35 18.97
N GLU A 207 -11.39 24.10 19.03
CA GLU A 207 -10.83 22.74 18.92
C GLU A 207 -11.42 21.79 19.98
N LYS A 208 -11.50 22.24 21.24
CA LYS A 208 -12.05 21.46 22.36
C LYS A 208 -13.58 21.32 22.33
N LYS A 209 -14.28 22.02 21.42
CA LYS A 209 -15.70 21.76 21.09
C LYS A 209 -15.84 20.65 20.06
N ASN A 210 -15.03 20.66 19.00
CA ASN A 210 -15.12 19.67 17.93
C ASN A 210 -14.84 18.24 18.45
N LYS A 211 -13.98 18.09 19.47
CA LYS A 211 -13.78 16.82 20.20
C LYS A 211 -14.95 16.37 21.11
N LYS A 212 -16.12 17.03 21.04
CA LYS A 212 -17.35 16.62 21.74
C LYS A 212 -18.60 16.53 20.87
N ALA A 213 -18.50 16.85 19.58
CA ALA A 213 -19.55 16.55 18.62
C ALA A 213 -19.43 15.07 18.22
N SER A 214 -20.54 14.32 18.25
CA SER A 214 -20.54 12.93 17.79
C SER A 214 -20.14 12.86 16.30
N LEU A 215 -19.69 11.69 15.83
CA LEU A 215 -19.40 11.51 14.41
C LEU A 215 -20.65 11.84 13.55
N GLU A 216 -21.83 11.44 14.00
CA GLU A 216 -23.12 11.80 13.40
C GLU A 216 -23.36 13.33 13.35
N GLU A 217 -23.07 14.08 14.44
CA GLU A 217 -23.22 15.54 14.45
C GLU A 217 -22.24 16.22 13.48
N ARG A 218 -20.99 15.72 13.39
CA ARG A 218 -19.97 16.21 12.45
C ARG A 218 -20.34 15.93 11.00
N LEU A 219 -20.87 14.74 10.71
CA LEU A 219 -21.43 14.32 9.41
C LEU A 219 -22.85 14.86 9.15
N LYS A 220 -23.41 15.70 10.04
CA LYS A 220 -24.71 16.37 9.92
C LYS A 220 -25.90 15.40 9.77
N GLY A 221 -25.80 14.21 10.37
CA GLY A 221 -26.80 13.14 10.27
C GLY A 221 -26.79 12.37 8.94
N GLY A 222 -25.74 12.51 8.14
CA GLY A 222 -25.52 11.70 6.94
C GLY A 222 -24.54 10.55 7.16
N GLN A 223 -24.57 9.55 6.28
CA GLN A 223 -23.47 8.58 6.14
C GLN A 223 -22.18 9.29 5.71
N PRO A 224 -20.99 8.78 6.11
CA PRO A 224 -19.72 9.30 5.63
C PRO A 224 -19.59 9.13 4.11
N SER A 225 -19.00 10.12 3.44
CA SER A 225 -18.61 10.03 2.03
C SER A 225 -17.55 8.95 1.84
N PHE A 226 -17.55 8.26 0.69
CA PHE A 226 -16.47 7.33 0.31
C PHE A 226 -15.07 7.93 0.55
N PHE A 227 -14.89 9.22 0.25
CA PHE A 227 -13.59 9.86 0.36
C PHE A 227 -13.06 9.99 1.80
N THR A 228 -13.90 9.73 2.81
CA THR A 228 -13.44 9.61 4.21
C THR A 228 -12.54 8.39 4.44
N TRP A 229 -12.68 7.31 3.66
CA TRP A 229 -11.79 6.14 3.65
C TRP A 229 -10.32 6.51 3.43
N PHE A 230 -10.03 7.62 2.74
CA PHE A 230 -8.65 8.08 2.58
C PHE A 230 -7.97 8.45 3.91
N ALA A 231 -8.75 8.80 4.94
CA ALA A 231 -8.27 9.06 6.29
C ALA A 231 -8.33 7.85 7.24
N TRP A 232 -8.87 6.70 6.81
CA TRP A 232 -8.77 5.44 7.55
C TRP A 232 -7.32 5.00 7.72
N VAL A 233 -6.98 4.41 8.87
CA VAL A 233 -5.61 3.96 9.18
C VAL A 233 -5.52 2.49 9.57
N GLY A 234 -6.63 1.88 10.00
CA GLY A 234 -6.70 0.49 10.43
C GLY A 234 -6.36 0.27 11.90
N ARG A 235 -6.89 -0.83 12.42
CA ARG A 235 -6.49 -1.41 13.71
C ARG A 235 -5.03 -1.86 13.60
N GLY A 236 -4.29 -1.87 14.71
CA GLY A 236 -2.88 -2.26 14.68
C GLY A 236 -1.89 -1.12 14.42
N THR A 237 -2.35 0.12 14.23
CA THR A 237 -1.46 1.28 14.03
C THR A 237 -0.73 1.73 15.30
N GLU A 238 -1.19 1.28 16.46
CA GLU A 238 -0.51 1.33 17.76
C GLU A 238 0.79 0.52 17.81
N TRP A 239 0.92 -0.54 16.98
CA TRP A 239 2.18 -1.28 16.74
C TRP A 239 3.01 -0.69 15.58
N GLY A 240 2.58 0.45 15.02
CA GLY A 240 3.28 1.16 13.95
C GLY A 240 3.43 0.39 12.62
N ILE A 241 4.06 1.04 11.64
CA ILE A 241 4.23 0.50 10.28
C ILE A 241 5.36 -0.55 10.22
N ASP A 242 6.09 -0.75 11.31
CA ASP A 242 7.12 -1.81 11.45
C ASP A 242 6.63 -3.01 12.29
N GLY A 243 5.36 -3.03 12.74
CA GLY A 243 4.82 -4.09 13.62
C GLY A 243 5.48 -4.17 15.01
N ASN A 244 6.22 -3.13 15.41
CA ASN A 244 6.92 -3.05 16.70
C ASN A 244 6.13 -2.14 17.65
N PRO A 245 5.79 -2.59 18.88
CA PRO A 245 5.08 -1.77 19.86
C PRO A 245 5.73 -0.39 20.02
N VAL A 246 4.97 0.69 19.83
CA VAL A 246 5.52 2.03 19.95
C VAL A 246 5.73 2.36 21.43
N GLU A 247 6.97 2.73 21.82
CA GLU A 247 7.22 3.24 23.18
C GLU A 247 6.27 4.44 23.46
N GLU A 248 5.57 4.42 24.61
CA GLU A 248 4.40 5.28 24.92
C GLU A 248 3.08 4.86 24.22
N VAL A 249 2.74 3.56 24.21
CA VAL A 249 1.34 3.14 24.48
C VAL A 249 1.16 3.20 26.00
N GLU A 250 0.39 4.17 26.50
CA GLU A 250 -0.22 4.04 27.81
C GLU A 250 -1.45 3.15 27.61
N GLU A 251 -1.53 2.02 28.31
CA GLU A 251 -2.72 1.18 28.36
C GLU A 251 -3.80 1.95 29.15
N ASP A 252 -4.60 2.75 28.44
CA ASP A 252 -5.83 3.31 28.99
C ASP A 252 -6.79 2.13 29.26
N GLU A 253 -6.77 1.59 30.49
CA GLU A 253 -7.60 0.45 30.95
C GLU A 253 -9.14 0.68 30.83
N ASP A 254 -9.55 1.83 30.30
CA ASP A 254 -10.92 2.27 29.99
C ASP A 254 -11.26 2.13 28.47
N GLU A 255 -10.58 1.25 27.71
CA GLU A 255 -11.02 0.85 26.35
C GLU A 255 -12.35 0.05 26.40
N ASP A 256 -13.46 0.79 26.47
CA ASP A 256 -14.82 0.25 26.27
C ASP A 256 -14.91 -0.46 24.89
N GLU A 257 -15.58 -1.63 24.83
CA GLU A 257 -15.79 -2.43 23.59
C GLU A 257 -16.54 -1.67 22.46
N ASP A 258 -17.02 -0.46 22.77
CA ASP A 258 -17.82 0.45 21.95
C ASP A 258 -16.99 1.44 21.07
N ASP A 259 -15.66 1.58 21.19
CA ASP A 259 -14.87 2.56 20.37
C ASP A 259 -14.86 2.24 18.86
N GLN A 260 -15.46 1.12 18.47
CA GLN A 260 -15.94 0.84 17.10
C GLN A 260 -16.82 1.97 16.53
N GLY A 261 -17.39 2.85 17.36
CA GLY A 261 -18.15 4.04 16.97
C GLY A 261 -17.34 5.29 16.62
N ASN A 262 -16.01 5.24 16.66
CA ASN A 262 -15.14 6.42 16.52
C ASN A 262 -14.20 6.38 15.31
N ASP A 263 -13.98 5.22 14.70
CA ASP A 263 -13.31 5.12 13.39
C ASP A 263 -14.16 5.83 12.32
N LEU A 264 -13.52 6.59 11.44
CA LEU A 264 -14.20 7.48 10.51
C LEU A 264 -14.85 6.71 9.34
N PHE A 265 -14.35 5.52 9.05
CA PHE A 265 -14.82 4.66 7.97
C PHE A 265 -14.70 3.18 8.36
N ASN A 266 -15.85 2.54 8.58
CA ASN A 266 -15.89 1.13 8.99
C ASN A 266 -15.39 0.21 7.86
N HIS A 267 -14.71 -0.89 8.20
CA HIS A 267 -14.26 -1.93 7.27
C HIS A 267 -13.39 -1.40 6.10
N GLY A 268 -12.53 -0.42 6.38
CA GLY A 268 -11.64 0.19 5.38
C GLY A 268 -10.54 -0.75 4.85
N ASP A 269 -10.22 -1.81 5.59
CA ASP A 269 -9.38 -2.94 5.20
C ASP A 269 -10.10 -3.89 4.24
N GLU A 270 -11.34 -4.29 4.55
CA GLU A 270 -12.17 -5.12 3.67
C GLU A 270 -12.37 -4.45 2.30
N LEU A 271 -12.68 -3.14 2.29
CA LEU A 271 -12.78 -2.36 1.06
C LEU A 271 -11.45 -2.30 0.29
N ALA A 272 -10.31 -2.20 0.99
CA ALA A 272 -9.00 -2.19 0.34
C ALA A 272 -8.66 -3.53 -0.32
N LEU A 273 -8.98 -4.65 0.33
CA LEU A 273 -8.82 -5.99 -0.22
C LEU A 273 -9.76 -6.23 -1.40
N THR A 274 -11.04 -5.87 -1.29
CA THR A 274 -12.01 -5.94 -2.40
C THR A 274 -11.52 -5.17 -3.62
N ILE A 275 -11.01 -3.95 -3.45
CA ILE A 275 -10.44 -3.17 -4.56
C ILE A 275 -9.17 -3.84 -5.15
N ALA A 276 -8.28 -4.36 -4.30
CA ALA A 276 -6.97 -4.86 -4.71
C ALA A 276 -6.96 -6.26 -5.33
N ASP A 277 -7.82 -7.16 -4.83
CA ASP A 277 -7.80 -8.59 -5.11
C ASP A 277 -9.06 -9.10 -5.86
N ASP A 278 -10.15 -8.32 -5.90
CA ASP A 278 -11.35 -8.63 -6.72
C ASP A 278 -11.57 -7.61 -7.85
N VAL A 279 -11.89 -6.34 -7.51
CA VAL A 279 -12.25 -5.30 -8.50
C VAL A 279 -11.15 -5.08 -9.53
N TYR A 280 -9.91 -4.87 -9.08
CA TYR A 280 -8.82 -4.55 -10.00
C TYR A 280 -8.44 -5.74 -10.90
N PRO A 281 -8.35 -7.00 -10.44
CA PRO A 281 -8.21 -8.15 -11.33
C PRO A 281 -9.40 -8.34 -12.27
N ASN A 282 -10.63 -8.37 -11.74
CA ASN A 282 -11.83 -8.77 -12.48
C ASN A 282 -12.52 -7.62 -13.27
N ALA A 283 -11.96 -6.42 -13.29
CA ALA A 283 -12.52 -5.23 -13.96
C ALA A 283 -13.07 -5.47 -15.39
N ILE A 284 -12.38 -6.24 -16.23
CA ILE A 284 -12.85 -6.53 -17.60
C ILE A 284 -14.17 -7.32 -17.56
N LYS A 285 -14.29 -8.29 -16.64
CA LYS A 285 -15.49 -9.12 -16.47
C LYS A 285 -16.69 -8.27 -16.06
N TYR A 286 -16.57 -7.47 -15.00
CA TYR A 286 -17.65 -6.59 -14.54
C TYR A 286 -18.14 -5.62 -15.62
N PHE A 287 -17.21 -5.05 -16.39
CA PHE A 287 -17.52 -4.16 -17.50
C PHE A 287 -18.31 -4.88 -18.62
N LEU A 288 -17.84 -6.05 -19.05
CA LEU A 288 -18.48 -6.84 -20.11
C LEU A 288 -19.84 -7.40 -19.68
N GLU A 289 -19.97 -7.90 -18.45
CA GLU A 289 -21.24 -8.39 -17.90
C GLU A 289 -22.30 -7.28 -17.85
N THR A 290 -21.89 -6.05 -17.52
CA THR A 290 -22.78 -4.87 -17.50
C THR A 290 -23.24 -4.47 -18.90
N ILE A 291 -22.32 -4.35 -19.87
CA ILE A 291 -22.66 -3.98 -21.26
C ILE A 291 -23.50 -5.06 -21.95
N ALA A 292 -23.20 -6.33 -21.71
CA ALA A 292 -24.01 -7.46 -22.20
C ALA A 292 -25.43 -7.42 -21.61
N GLY A 293 -25.57 -7.09 -20.32
CA GLY A 293 -26.88 -6.90 -19.66
C GLY A 293 -27.68 -5.70 -20.18
N GLN A 294 -26.99 -4.65 -20.63
CA GLN A 294 -27.61 -3.46 -21.23
C GLN A 294 -27.96 -3.63 -22.72
N GLY A 295 -27.37 -4.64 -23.39
CA GLY A 295 -27.67 -4.97 -24.78
C GLY A 295 -26.98 -4.09 -25.83
N GLU A 296 -25.93 -3.36 -25.45
CA GLU A 296 -25.14 -2.52 -26.38
C GLU A 296 -24.02 -3.30 -27.11
N PHE A 297 -23.87 -4.60 -26.82
CA PHE A 297 -22.87 -5.45 -27.47
C PHE A 297 -23.37 -5.97 -28.84
N ASP A 298 -22.94 -5.33 -29.93
CA ASP A 298 -23.19 -5.83 -31.28
C ASP A 298 -22.30 -7.07 -31.57
N SER A 299 -22.82 -8.02 -32.35
CA SER A 299 -22.33 -9.41 -32.38
C SER A 299 -20.99 -9.62 -33.13
N ASP A 300 -20.32 -8.55 -33.53
CA ASP A 300 -19.09 -8.56 -34.35
C ASP A 300 -17.81 -8.74 -33.50
N MET A 301 -17.85 -8.34 -32.22
CA MET A 301 -16.67 -8.35 -31.33
C MET A 301 -16.56 -9.65 -30.48
N SER A 302 -16.83 -10.82 -31.08
CA SER A 302 -16.50 -12.08 -30.42
C SER A 302 -14.99 -12.21 -30.24
N VAL A 303 -14.51 -12.41 -29.01
CA VAL A 303 -13.12 -12.77 -28.75
C VAL A 303 -12.80 -14.07 -29.50
N SER A 304 -11.79 -14.01 -30.37
CA SER A 304 -11.27 -15.18 -31.09
C SER A 304 -10.56 -16.10 -30.11
N GLU A 305 -11.21 -17.20 -29.76
CA GLU A 305 -10.63 -18.33 -29.04
C GLU A 305 -9.68 -19.10 -29.98
N GLU A 306 -8.47 -18.56 -30.16
CA GLU A 306 -7.42 -19.10 -31.02
C GLU A 306 -6.10 -19.24 -30.24
N GLY A 307 -5.36 -20.34 -30.47
CA GLY A 307 -3.94 -20.43 -30.11
C GLY A 307 -3.51 -21.48 -29.08
N ASP A 308 -4.28 -22.54 -28.83
CA ASP A 308 -3.75 -23.77 -28.20
C ASP A 308 -3.24 -24.71 -29.31
N GLU A 309 -2.07 -24.40 -29.84
CA GLU A 309 -1.31 -25.29 -30.73
C GLU A 309 -0.19 -25.94 -29.91
N GLU A 310 -0.33 -27.24 -29.60
CA GLU A 310 0.70 -28.04 -28.93
C GLU A 310 1.91 -28.19 -29.85
N ASP A 311 3.01 -27.50 -29.54
CA ASP A 311 4.28 -27.54 -30.28
C ASP A 311 5.05 -28.84 -29.96
N ASP A 312 4.69 -29.92 -30.64
CA ASP A 312 5.25 -31.28 -30.51
C ASP A 312 6.66 -31.36 -31.13
N GLY A 313 7.63 -30.76 -30.43
CA GLY A 313 9.03 -30.68 -30.84
C GLY A 313 9.86 -31.95 -30.58
N GLU A 314 9.50 -33.08 -31.19
CA GLU A 314 10.43 -34.20 -31.37
C GLU A 314 11.52 -33.84 -32.40
N GLU A 315 12.79 -33.68 -32.01
CA GLU A 315 13.91 -33.88 -32.95
C GLU A 315 15.23 -34.32 -32.24
N GLU A 316 15.47 -35.63 -32.32
CA GLU A 316 16.73 -36.40 -32.41
C GLU A 316 17.88 -36.22 -31.38
N GLU A 317 18.25 -37.34 -30.74
CA GLU A 317 19.52 -37.54 -30.03
C GLU A 317 20.62 -37.92 -31.05
N GLU A 318 21.63 -37.07 -31.28
CA GLU A 318 22.85 -37.48 -32.02
C GLU A 318 23.90 -38.06 -31.05
N GLU A 319 24.16 -39.36 -31.17
CA GLU A 319 25.28 -40.05 -30.51
C GLU A 319 26.61 -39.77 -31.25
N GLU A 320 27.57 -39.09 -30.63
CA GLU A 320 28.99 -39.16 -31.02
C GLU A 320 29.81 -39.84 -29.90
N GLU A 321 30.03 -41.15 -30.04
CA GLU A 321 31.21 -41.81 -29.44
C GLU A 321 32.44 -41.51 -30.31
N GLU A 322 33.58 -41.14 -29.71
CA GLU A 322 34.87 -41.79 -30.04
C GLU A 322 35.99 -41.52 -29.01
N GLU A 323 36.52 -42.63 -28.50
CA GLU A 323 37.89 -42.93 -28.01
C GLU A 323 38.49 -42.24 -26.76
N GLU A 324 38.97 -43.08 -25.85
CA GLU A 324 39.92 -42.78 -24.77
C GLU A 324 41.37 -42.83 -25.31
N ASP A 325 42.28 -41.95 -24.86
CA ASP A 325 43.68 -42.40 -24.62
C ASP A 325 44.48 -41.51 -23.64
N ASP A 326 45.38 -42.18 -22.93
CA ASP A 326 46.26 -41.89 -21.78
C ASP A 326 46.84 -40.47 -21.44
N GLU A 327 46.87 -40.25 -20.12
CA GLU A 327 47.96 -39.82 -19.20
C GLU A 327 48.86 -38.56 -19.42
N ASP A 328 48.78 -37.67 -18.41
CA ASP A 328 49.88 -37.12 -17.57
C ASP A 328 51.29 -36.83 -18.15
N ASP A 329 51.72 -35.55 -18.12
CA ASP A 329 52.81 -35.02 -17.24
C ASP A 329 52.99 -33.49 -17.46
N GLY A 330 53.81 -32.81 -16.63
CA GLY A 330 54.82 -31.91 -17.23
C GLY A 330 54.65 -30.39 -17.15
N ILE A 331 54.44 -29.84 -15.95
CA ILE A 331 55.03 -28.58 -15.42
C ILE A 331 55.44 -27.40 -16.39
N GLY A 332 54.87 -26.22 -16.14
CA GLY A 332 55.63 -24.98 -15.89
C GLY A 332 56.56 -24.31 -16.94
N SER A 333 56.04 -23.26 -17.60
CA SER A 333 56.69 -21.95 -17.85
C SER A 333 57.97 -21.83 -18.70
N SER A 334 57.90 -21.16 -19.87
CA SER A 334 58.60 -19.85 -20.08
C SER A 334 58.47 -19.18 -21.49
N ARG A 335 57.76 -18.03 -21.50
CA ARG A 335 58.10 -16.72 -22.13
C ARG A 335 58.57 -16.59 -23.62
N THR A 336 57.91 -15.64 -24.32
CA THR A 336 58.27 -15.01 -25.63
C THR A 336 57.88 -15.82 -26.90
N LYS A 337 57.62 -15.23 -28.10
CA LYS A 337 58.00 -13.89 -28.63
C LYS A 337 57.14 -13.43 -29.84
N ARG A 338 56.73 -12.15 -29.85
CA ARG A 338 56.39 -11.24 -30.99
C ARG A 338 55.82 -11.79 -32.33
N PHE A 339 54.67 -11.26 -32.74
CA PHE A 339 54.41 -10.45 -33.96
C PHE A 339 53.01 -9.80 -33.80
N GLY A 340 52.63 -8.65 -34.40
CA GLY A 340 53.43 -7.67 -35.15
C GLY A 340 52.69 -7.08 -36.35
N ALA A 341 51.75 -6.15 -36.13
CA ALA A 341 51.09 -5.38 -37.20
C ALA A 341 50.78 -3.95 -36.74
N THR A 342 51.06 -2.97 -37.60
CA THR A 342 50.85 -1.53 -37.39
C THR A 342 50.19 -0.93 -38.62
N VAL A 343 49.29 0.03 -38.43
CA VAL A 343 48.86 0.99 -39.46
C VAL A 343 48.81 2.38 -38.82
N GLU A 344 49.48 3.32 -39.47
CA GLU A 344 49.52 4.78 -39.24
C GLU A 344 48.23 5.42 -39.82
N SER A 345 47.81 6.68 -39.70
CA SER A 345 48.15 7.92 -38.96
C SER A 345 46.85 8.81 -39.10
N GLU A 346 46.69 10.08 -38.70
CA GLU A 346 47.56 11.27 -38.62
C GLU A 346 47.09 12.26 -37.52
N ASP A 347 48.06 13.07 -37.10
CA ASP A 347 48.05 14.28 -36.26
C ASP A 347 47.23 15.45 -36.89
N GLU A 348 47.10 16.69 -36.39
CA GLU A 348 47.75 17.57 -35.37
C GLU A 348 46.59 18.31 -34.60
N ASP A 349 46.67 19.26 -33.66
CA ASP A 349 47.64 20.26 -33.12
C ASP A 349 47.21 20.62 -31.65
N GLU A 350 47.91 21.51 -30.93
CA GLU A 350 47.73 21.79 -29.48
C GLU A 350 47.30 23.27 -29.11
N GLU A 351 47.71 23.72 -27.90
CA GLU A 351 47.58 25.04 -27.21
C GLU A 351 46.16 25.47 -26.74
N ASP A 352 45.83 25.54 -25.43
CA ASP A 352 46.35 26.31 -24.26
C ASP A 352 45.81 27.76 -24.14
N GLY A 353 45.54 28.23 -22.90
CA GLY A 353 44.78 29.47 -22.68
C GLY A 353 44.55 30.02 -21.26
N GLY A 354 45.20 29.52 -20.20
CA GLY A 354 45.50 30.30 -18.97
C GLY A 354 44.38 30.90 -18.06
N ASN A 355 44.07 30.18 -16.97
CA ASN A 355 44.19 30.65 -15.56
C ASN A 355 43.72 32.08 -15.12
N LYS A 356 42.73 32.16 -14.20
CA LYS A 356 42.56 33.32 -13.28
C LYS A 356 42.27 32.99 -11.79
N ARG A 357 43.34 32.77 -11.03
CA ARG A 357 43.64 33.37 -9.69
C ARG A 357 42.55 33.48 -8.59
N ARG A 358 42.79 32.82 -7.45
CA ARG A 358 42.30 33.21 -6.10
C ARG A 358 43.35 34.05 -5.33
N LYS A 359 42.89 35.07 -4.57
CA LYS A 359 43.30 35.47 -3.19
C LYS A 359 43.20 36.98 -2.92
N ARG A 360 42.60 37.35 -1.78
CA ARG A 360 43.10 38.42 -0.88
C ARG A 360 42.92 37.98 0.58
N VAL A 361 43.55 38.66 1.52
CA VAL A 361 44.01 38.09 2.80
C VAL A 361 43.92 39.12 3.93
N LYS A 362 43.95 38.62 5.18
CA LYS A 362 44.24 39.25 6.49
C LYS A 362 43.02 39.49 7.40
N LYS A 363 43.18 39.48 8.73
CA LYS A 363 44.42 39.36 9.51
C LYS A 363 44.32 38.27 10.57
#